data_AF-A0A6A7KZ56-F1
#
_entry.id   AF-A0A6A7KZ56-F1
#
_cell.length_a   1.000
_cell.length_b   1.000
_cell.length_c   1.000
_cell.angle_alpha   90.00
_cell.angle_beta   90.00
_cell.angle_gamma   90.00
#
_symmetry.space_group_name_H-M   'P 1'
#
loop_
_entity.id
_entity.type
_entity.pdbx_description
1 polymer ?
#
loop_
_entity_poly.entity_id
_entity_poly.type
_entity_poly.pdbx_seq_one_letter_code
_entity_poly.pdbx_strand_id
1 'polypeptide(L)'
;MMAAKYHFRFWRPYTAIRRAAEDGNPHTEPDHAWQPLLSTPPIPEYPAAAADLSAAAAEILIRNFGDHMRLKATSTTLPGVTRRFESLTQAAWEAGLPRVYGGIHFLRAVVDGYWHGKGIGRAVSRALPPAPGSRERSLSGADR
;
A
#
# COMPACT_ATOMS: atom_id res chain seq x y z
N MET A 1 4.50 -8.95 5.30
CA MET A 1 5.17 -7.64 5.45
C MET A 1 6.50 -7.62 6.26
N MET A 2 6.52 -7.60 7.60
CA MET A 2 7.75 -7.30 8.38
C MET A 2 8.90 -8.27 8.12
N ALA A 3 8.62 -9.57 8.01
CA ALA A 3 9.61 -10.57 7.65
C ALA A 3 10.33 -10.23 6.33
N ALA A 4 9.60 -9.74 5.32
CA ALA A 4 10.18 -9.32 4.05
C ALA A 4 11.11 -8.10 4.20
N LYS A 5 10.74 -7.11 5.03
CA LYS A 5 11.58 -5.93 5.31
C LYS A 5 12.96 -6.31 5.82
N TYR A 6 13.02 -7.22 6.80
CA TYR A 6 14.28 -7.65 7.38
C TYR A 6 15.00 -8.73 6.58
N HIS A 7 14.30 -9.41 5.67
CA HIS A 7 14.93 -10.30 4.70
C HIS A 7 15.65 -9.51 3.59
N PHE A 8 14.96 -8.61 2.90
CA PHE A 8 15.52 -7.86 1.78
C PHE A 8 16.41 -6.69 2.20
N ARG A 9 16.12 -6.08 3.37
CA ARG A 9 16.86 -4.93 3.92
C ARG A 9 17.07 -3.79 2.91
N PHE A 10 16.11 -3.61 2.00
CA PHE A 10 16.24 -2.64 0.91
C PHE A 10 16.36 -1.21 1.46
N TRP A 11 17.26 -0.44 0.87
CA TRP A 11 17.52 0.95 1.24
C TRP A 11 16.36 1.89 0.92
N ARG A 12 16.29 3.01 1.64
CA ARG A 12 15.27 4.06 1.45
C ARG A 12 15.63 4.99 0.30
N PRO A 13 14.66 5.68 -0.33
CA PRO A 13 14.95 6.66 -1.39
C PRO A 13 15.96 7.73 -0.97
N TYR A 14 15.90 8.19 0.29
CA TYR A 14 16.92 9.09 0.85
C TYR A 14 18.35 8.56 0.69
N THR A 15 18.58 7.30 1.05
CA THR A 15 19.90 6.69 0.93
C THR A 15 20.25 6.43 -0.54
N ALA A 16 19.30 5.91 -1.32
CA ALA A 16 19.51 5.53 -2.70
C ALA A 16 19.85 6.73 -3.60
N ILE A 17 19.14 7.85 -3.48
CA ILE A 17 19.37 9.05 -4.29
C ILE A 17 20.70 9.70 -3.90
N ARG A 18 21.00 9.81 -2.60
CA ARG A 18 22.24 10.45 -2.12
C ARG A 18 23.49 9.61 -2.36
N ARG A 19 23.33 8.30 -2.54
CA ARG A 19 24.41 7.32 -2.78
C ARG A 19 24.21 6.60 -4.11
N ALA A 20 23.59 7.26 -5.09
CA ALA A 20 23.30 6.65 -6.38
C ALA A 20 24.57 6.19 -7.10
N ALA A 21 25.70 6.85 -6.89
CA ALA A 21 27.00 6.40 -7.39
C ALA A 21 27.41 4.96 -6.94
N GLU A 22 26.76 4.39 -5.93
CA GLU A 22 27.04 3.06 -5.40
C GLU A 22 26.04 1.98 -5.88
N ASP A 23 25.01 2.33 -6.67
CA ASP A 23 23.97 1.38 -7.10
C ASP A 23 24.36 0.52 -8.31
N GLY A 24 25.48 0.81 -8.96
CA GLY A 24 25.94 0.11 -10.17
C GLY A 24 25.15 0.46 -11.44
N ASN A 25 24.35 1.53 -11.43
CA ASN A 25 23.57 2.01 -12.56
C ASN A 25 24.20 3.30 -13.14
N PRO A 26 24.77 3.27 -14.36
CA PRO A 26 25.39 4.46 -14.96
C PRO A 26 24.39 5.57 -15.33
N HIS A 27 23.08 5.30 -15.21
CA HIS A 27 22.01 6.27 -15.50
C HIS A 27 21.50 7.00 -14.25
N THR A 28 22.09 6.78 -13.08
CA THR A 28 21.75 7.48 -11.85
C THR A 28 22.91 8.35 -11.40
N GLU A 29 22.61 9.60 -11.05
CA GLU A 29 23.58 10.56 -10.54
C GLU A 29 23.25 10.87 -9.07
N PRO A 30 24.25 10.89 -8.16
CA PRO A 30 23.98 11.17 -6.75
C PRO A 30 23.58 12.62 -6.55
N ASP A 31 22.47 12.85 -5.86
CA ASP A 31 22.10 14.18 -5.34
C ASP A 31 22.25 14.17 -3.81
N HIS A 32 23.36 14.73 -3.31
CA HIS A 32 23.64 14.79 -1.88
C HIS A 32 22.76 15.77 -1.11
N ALA A 33 22.11 16.71 -1.77
CA ALA A 33 21.22 17.70 -1.16
C ALA A 33 19.76 17.23 -1.09
N TRP A 34 19.40 16.17 -1.84
CA TRP A 34 18.05 15.64 -1.88
C TRP A 34 17.51 15.26 -0.48
N GLN A 35 16.27 15.67 -0.21
CA GLN A 35 15.54 15.36 1.01
C GLN A 35 14.11 14.90 0.68
N PRO A 36 13.58 13.89 1.41
CA PRO A 36 12.18 13.52 1.28
C PRO A 36 11.28 14.57 1.94
N LEU A 37 10.05 14.70 1.44
CA LEU A 37 9.04 15.56 2.06
C LEU A 37 8.61 15.03 3.44
N LEU A 38 8.59 13.70 3.61
CA LEU A 38 8.24 13.05 4.88
C LEU A 38 9.49 12.53 5.58
N SER A 39 9.46 12.54 6.92
CA SER A 39 10.50 11.87 7.72
C SER A 39 10.57 10.38 7.38
N THR A 40 11.78 9.90 7.10
CA THR A 40 12.02 8.51 6.71
C THR A 40 11.94 7.60 7.94
N PRO A 41 11.01 6.61 7.97
CA PRO A 41 10.91 5.70 9.11
C PRO A 41 12.17 4.82 9.29
N PRO A 42 12.58 4.51 10.54
CA PRO A 42 13.79 3.74 10.83
C PRO A 42 13.58 2.22 10.67
N ILE A 43 13.02 1.81 9.54
CA ILE A 43 12.81 0.41 9.13
C ILE A 43 13.13 0.26 7.64
N PRO A 44 13.52 -0.95 7.17
CA PRO A 44 13.81 -1.18 5.76
C PRO A 44 12.65 -0.82 4.82
N GLU A 45 12.99 -0.47 3.58
CA GLU A 45 12.07 0.10 2.60
C GLU A 45 11.04 -0.93 2.11
N TYR A 46 11.48 -2.07 1.58
CA TYR A 46 10.59 -2.97 0.84
C TYR A 46 9.97 -4.09 1.71
N PRO A 47 8.66 -4.40 1.58
CA PRO A 47 7.63 -3.70 0.80
C PRO A 47 7.00 -2.53 1.58
N ALA A 48 6.17 -1.71 0.92
CA ALA A 48 5.49 -0.58 1.55
C ALA A 48 4.32 -1.03 2.43
N ALA A 49 4.41 -0.72 3.73
CA ALA A 49 3.45 -1.18 4.73
C ALA A 49 2.04 -0.62 4.54
N ALA A 50 1.94 0.66 4.19
CA ALA A 50 0.65 1.32 3.97
C ALA A 50 -0.13 0.65 2.82
N ALA A 51 0.55 0.28 1.73
CA ALA A 51 -0.09 -0.40 0.61
C ALA A 51 -0.55 -1.81 0.98
N ASP A 52 0.30 -2.58 1.67
CA ASP A 52 0.02 -3.95 2.13
C ASP A 52 -1.19 -3.99 3.07
N LEU A 53 -1.15 -3.21 4.16
CA LEU A 53 -2.22 -3.20 5.15
C LEU A 53 -3.55 -2.69 4.59
N SER A 54 -3.53 -1.61 3.81
CA SER A 54 -4.75 -1.07 3.22
C SER A 54 -5.38 -2.02 2.21
N ALA A 55 -4.57 -2.72 1.40
CA ALA A 55 -5.07 -3.72 0.46
C ALA A 55 -5.67 -4.94 1.17
N ALA A 56 -5.00 -5.45 2.22
CA ALA A 56 -5.52 -6.56 3.01
C ALA A 56 -6.86 -6.21 3.68
N ALA A 57 -6.94 -5.02 4.29
CA ALA A 57 -8.17 -4.52 4.91
C ALA A 57 -9.29 -4.35 3.88
N ALA A 58 -8.99 -3.77 2.72
CA ALA A 58 -9.97 -3.59 1.66
C ALA A 58 -10.53 -4.91 1.14
N GLU A 59 -9.72 -5.94 0.90
CA GLU A 59 -10.26 -7.24 0.44
C GLU A 59 -11.23 -7.86 1.46
N ILE A 60 -10.94 -7.74 2.76
CA ILE A 60 -11.85 -8.21 3.82
C ILE A 60 -13.15 -7.39 3.79
N LEU A 61 -13.08 -6.07 3.68
CA LEU A 61 -14.26 -5.21 3.61
C LEU A 61 -15.07 -5.47 2.33
N ILE A 62 -14.41 -5.63 1.19
CA ILE A 62 -15.03 -5.94 -0.11
C ILE A 62 -15.81 -7.24 -0.05
N ARG A 63 -15.25 -8.29 0.59
CA ARG A 63 -15.97 -9.55 0.77
C ARG A 63 -17.27 -9.37 1.54
N ASN A 64 -17.27 -8.55 2.58
CA ASN A 64 -18.41 -8.43 3.50
C ASN A 64 -19.47 -7.42 3.02
N PHE A 65 -19.04 -6.36 2.34
CA PHE A 65 -19.88 -5.19 2.04
C PHE A 65 -19.93 -4.82 0.56
N GLY A 66 -19.11 -5.45 -0.29
CA GLY A 66 -18.93 -5.10 -1.69
C GLY A 66 -17.91 -3.97 -1.91
N ASP A 67 -17.41 -3.84 -3.13
CA ASP A 67 -16.35 -2.87 -3.46
C ASP A 67 -16.85 -1.44 -3.68
N HIS A 68 -18.00 -1.27 -4.33
CA HIS A 68 -18.58 0.02 -4.69
C HIS A 68 -19.22 0.74 -3.50
N MET A 69 -18.38 1.11 -2.55
CA MET A 69 -18.73 1.89 -1.38
C MET A 69 -18.10 3.29 -1.51
N ARG A 70 -18.96 4.31 -1.57
CA ARG A 70 -18.52 5.71 -1.59
C ARG A 70 -18.01 6.11 -0.21
N LEU A 71 -16.77 6.59 -0.16
CA LEU A 71 -16.07 6.96 1.07
C LEU A 71 -15.62 8.41 1.01
N LYS A 72 -15.65 9.06 2.18
CA LYS A 72 -15.04 10.37 2.39
C LYS A 72 -14.00 10.25 3.51
N ALA A 73 -12.79 10.74 3.25
CA ALA A 73 -11.72 10.80 4.23
C ALA A 73 -11.27 12.25 4.39
N THR A 74 -11.53 12.84 5.55
CA THR A 74 -11.05 14.18 5.90
C THR A 74 -9.66 14.08 6.52
N SER A 75 -8.74 14.90 6.04
CA SER A 75 -7.37 14.92 6.56
C SER A 75 -7.35 15.43 8.01
N THR A 76 -6.64 14.70 8.88
CA THR A 76 -6.40 15.12 10.27
C THR A 76 -5.24 16.09 10.40
N THR A 77 -4.38 16.18 9.38
CA THR A 77 -3.18 17.03 9.37
C THR A 77 -3.30 18.21 8.40
N LEU A 78 -4.37 18.26 7.59
CA LEU A 78 -4.66 19.35 6.67
C LEU A 78 -6.14 19.73 6.78
N PRO A 79 -6.51 20.60 7.74
CA PRO A 79 -7.89 20.97 8.00
C PRO A 79 -8.61 21.46 6.72
N GLY A 80 -9.87 21.04 6.55
CA GLY A 80 -10.69 21.40 5.40
C GLY A 80 -10.47 20.54 4.14
N VAL A 81 -9.41 19.72 4.08
CA VAL A 81 -9.17 18.84 2.93
C VAL A 81 -9.86 17.50 3.09
N THR A 82 -10.75 17.19 2.15
CA THR A 82 -11.50 15.93 2.11
C THR A 82 -11.29 15.22 0.78
N ARG A 83 -10.87 13.95 0.86
CA ARG A 83 -10.79 13.04 -0.28
C ARG A 83 -12.06 12.22 -0.41
N ARG A 84 -12.51 12.01 -1.65
CA ARG A 84 -13.66 11.16 -2.00
C ARG A 84 -13.17 9.97 -2.80
N PHE A 85 -13.74 8.81 -2.52
CA PHE A 85 -13.46 7.55 -3.21
C PHE A 85 -14.78 6.90 -3.61
N GLU A 86 -14.80 6.27 -4.79
CA GLU A 86 -15.95 5.54 -5.33
C GLU A 86 -15.93 4.05 -4.94
N SER A 87 -14.78 3.54 -4.50
CA SER A 87 -14.66 2.15 -4.04
C SER A 87 -13.58 1.96 -2.98
N LEU A 88 -13.67 0.84 -2.26
CA LEU A 88 -12.64 0.37 -1.33
C LEU A 88 -11.32 0.07 -2.05
N THR A 89 -11.41 -0.52 -3.25
CA THR A 89 -10.25 -0.77 -4.13
C THR A 89 -9.52 0.54 -4.46
N GLN A 90 -10.25 1.60 -4.81
CA GLN A 90 -9.66 2.91 -5.11
C GLN A 90 -8.96 3.49 -3.87
N ALA A 91 -9.63 3.47 -2.71
CA ALA A 91 -9.06 3.96 -1.47
C ALA A 91 -7.79 3.20 -1.06
N ALA A 92 -7.79 1.88 -1.18
CA ALA A 92 -6.64 1.03 -0.83
C ALA A 92 -5.45 1.22 -1.76
N TRP A 93 -5.69 1.37 -3.07
CA TRP A 93 -4.64 1.69 -4.03
C TRP A 93 -4.01 3.04 -3.71
N GLU A 94 -4.84 4.06 -3.48
CA GLU A 94 -4.33 5.40 -3.21
C GLU A 94 -3.58 5.48 -1.88
N ALA A 95 -3.92 4.68 -0.86
CA ALA A 95 -3.26 4.70 0.44
C ALA A 95 -1.73 4.48 0.39
N GLY A 96 -1.22 3.82 -0.66
CA GLY A 96 0.21 3.64 -0.88
C GLY A 96 0.91 4.83 -1.55
N LEU A 97 0.22 5.57 -2.42
CA LEU A 97 0.82 6.61 -3.28
C LEU A 97 1.42 7.81 -2.52
N PRO A 98 0.83 8.32 -1.43
CA PRO A 98 1.44 9.38 -0.62
C PRO A 98 2.83 9.04 -0.10
N ARG A 99 3.19 7.75 -0.04
CA ARG A 99 4.53 7.32 0.38
C ARG A 99 5.60 7.56 -0.69
N VAL A 100 5.19 7.52 -1.97
CA VAL A 100 6.03 7.91 -3.10
C VAL A 100 6.13 9.44 -3.17
N TYR A 101 4.99 10.14 -3.09
CA TYR A 101 4.98 11.61 -3.08
C TYR A 101 5.75 12.20 -1.89
N GLY A 102 5.70 11.51 -0.75
CA GLY A 102 6.46 11.85 0.45
C GLY A 102 7.95 11.53 0.37
N GLY A 103 8.42 10.86 -0.68
CA GLY A 103 9.83 10.51 -0.88
C GLY A 103 10.35 9.37 0.02
N ILE A 104 9.48 8.57 0.64
CA ILE A 104 9.90 7.55 1.61
C ILE A 104 9.79 6.11 1.11
N HIS A 105 9.18 5.90 -0.06
CA HIS A 105 9.05 4.59 -0.71
C HIS A 105 9.24 4.68 -2.22
N PHE A 106 9.78 3.62 -2.82
CA PHE A 106 9.74 3.43 -4.26
C PHE A 106 8.35 2.98 -4.72
N LEU A 107 7.96 3.34 -5.95
CA LEU A 107 6.67 2.90 -6.51
C LEU A 107 6.57 1.37 -6.53
N ARG A 108 7.66 0.67 -6.81
CA ARG A 108 7.69 -0.80 -6.80
C ARG A 108 7.29 -1.40 -5.46
N ALA A 109 7.76 -0.81 -4.35
CA ALA A 109 7.42 -1.27 -3.00
C ALA A 109 5.93 -1.08 -2.69
N VAL A 110 5.31 -0.04 -3.25
CA VAL A 110 3.86 0.22 -3.17
C VAL A 110 3.07 -0.80 -3.99
N VAL A 111 3.44 -1.02 -5.24
CA VAL A 111 2.78 -1.98 -6.15
C VAL A 111 2.82 -3.40 -5.57
N ASP A 112 4.01 -3.87 -5.19
CA ASP A 112 4.17 -5.22 -4.66
C ASP A 112 3.50 -5.37 -3.30
N GLY A 113 3.61 -4.34 -2.44
CA GLY A 113 2.91 -4.29 -1.16
C GLY A 113 1.41 -4.42 -1.35
N TYR A 114 0.81 -3.68 -2.28
CA TYR A 114 -0.61 -3.75 -2.59
C TYR A 114 -1.05 -5.17 -2.99
N TRP A 115 -0.33 -5.82 -3.92
CA TRP A 115 -0.67 -7.18 -4.35
C TRP A 115 -0.45 -8.23 -3.27
N HIS A 116 0.61 -8.09 -2.46
CA HIS A 116 0.86 -8.92 -1.29
C HIS A 116 -0.30 -8.82 -0.29
N GLY A 117 -0.69 -7.59 0.05
CA GLY A 117 -1.81 -7.33 0.95
C GLY A 117 -3.13 -7.89 0.45
N LYS A 118 -3.43 -7.72 -0.85
CA LYS A 118 -4.61 -8.35 -1.46
C LYS A 118 -4.61 -9.88 -1.29
N GLY A 119 -3.47 -10.52 -1.50
CA GLY A 119 -3.30 -11.96 -1.30
C GLY A 119 -3.63 -12.38 0.13
N ILE A 120 -3.11 -11.65 1.13
CA ILE A 120 -3.40 -11.88 2.55
C ILE A 120 -4.90 -11.72 2.83
N GLY A 121 -5.51 -10.62 2.41
CA GLY A 121 -6.93 -10.35 2.66
C GLY A 121 -7.84 -11.42 2.06
N ARG A 122 -7.48 -11.95 0.88
CA ARG A 122 -8.16 -13.10 0.26
C ARG A 122 -7.96 -14.40 1.03
N ALA A 123 -6.75 -14.67 1.52
CA ALA A 123 -6.49 -15.87 2.32
C ALA A 123 -7.30 -15.85 3.63
N VAL A 124 -7.29 -14.72 4.35
CA VAL A 124 -8.09 -14.51 5.57
C VAL A 124 -9.58 -14.66 5.28
N SER A 125 -10.05 -14.06 4.19
CA SER A 125 -11.44 -14.14 3.75
C SER A 125 -11.91 -15.57 3.43
N ARG A 126 -11.01 -16.47 3.01
CA ARG A 126 -11.33 -17.90 2.83
C ARG A 126 -11.31 -18.67 4.14
N ALA A 127 -10.42 -18.29 5.06
CA ALA A 127 -10.23 -18.98 6.32
C ALA A 127 -11.29 -18.65 7.37
N LEU A 128 -11.94 -17.49 7.28
CA LEU A 128 -12.90 -17.01 8.28
C LEU A 128 -14.30 -16.85 7.68
N PRO A 129 -15.37 -17.12 8.46
CA PRO A 129 -16.74 -16.82 8.03
C PRO A 129 -16.89 -15.31 7.75
N PRO A 130 -17.87 -14.91 6.93
CA PRO A 130 -18.18 -13.51 6.75
C PRO A 130 -18.78 -12.92 8.03
N ALA A 131 -18.72 -11.60 8.14
CA ALA A 131 -19.29 -10.87 9.27
C ALA A 131 -20.81 -11.11 9.33
N PRO A 132 -21.40 -11.22 10.54
CA PRO A 132 -22.85 -11.31 10.69
C PRO A 132 -23.55 -10.16 9.95
N GLY A 133 -24.55 -10.49 9.12
CA GLY A 133 -25.27 -9.50 8.30
C GLY A 133 -24.56 -9.08 7.01
N SER A 134 -23.46 -9.73 6.63
CA SER A 134 -22.84 -9.55 5.32
C SER A 134 -23.81 -9.91 4.19
N ARG A 135 -23.74 -9.18 3.08
CA ARG A 135 -24.47 -9.56 1.86
C ARG A 135 -23.74 -10.74 1.23
N GLU A 136 -24.23 -11.96 1.43
CA GLU A 136 -23.71 -13.12 0.70
C GLU A 136 -23.78 -12.86 -0.80
N ARG A 137 -22.63 -12.90 -1.48
CA ARG A 137 -22.62 -13.22 -2.90
C ARG A 137 -22.55 -14.73 -2.97
N SER A 138 -23.61 -15.36 -3.50
CA SER A 138 -23.49 -16.73 -3.97
C SER A 138 -22.33 -16.78 -4.97
N LEU A 139 -21.29 -17.53 -4.63
CA LEU A 139 -20.28 -17.94 -5.61
C LEU A 139 -20.88 -19.05 -6.47
N SER A 140 -21.95 -18.75 -7.21
CA SER A 140 -22.52 -19.63 -8.24
C SER A 140 -22.27 -19.00 -9.60
N GLY A 141 -21.15 -19.35 -10.23
CA GLY A 141 -20.86 -18.85 -11.58
C GLY A 141 -19.39 -18.90 -11.98
N ALA A 142 -18.71 -20.02 -11.73
CA ALA A 142 -17.43 -20.34 -12.37
C ALA A 142 -17.39 -21.84 -12.68
N ASP A 143 -18.32 -22.25 -13.55
CA ASP A 143 -18.17 -23.43 -14.41
C ASP A 143 -18.74 -23.02 -15.77
N ARG A 144 -17.82 -22.72 -16.70
CA ARG A 144 -17.85 -22.92 -18.16
C ARG A 144 -16.65 -22.24 -18.80
#